data_AF-A0A3A1TZA0-F1
#
_entry.id   AF-A0A3A1TZA0-F1
#
_cell.length_a   1.000
_cell.length_b   1.000
_cell.length_c   1.000
_cell.angle_alpha   90.00
_cell.angle_beta   90.00
_cell.angle_gamma   90.00
#
_symmetry.space_group_name_H-M   'P 1'
#
loop_
_entity.id
_entity.type
_entity.pdbx_description
1 polymer ?
#
loop_
_entity_poly.entity_id
_entity_poly.type
_entity_poly.pdbx_seq_one_letter_code
_entity_poly.pdbx_strand_id
1 'polypeptide(L)' 'MLAAVPGGRVTAIELDEDGDRVAWQGDVLDADGVRHDVRIDAVNGSVLLDRADATPSPATGS' A
#
# COMPACT_ATOMS: atom_id res chain seq x y z
N MET A 1 6.89 4.74 -17.35
CA MET A 1 6.07 4.22 -16.25
C MET A 1 6.81 4.51 -14.96
N LEU A 2 6.25 5.31 -14.06
CA LEU A 2 6.81 5.52 -12.72
C LEU A 2 6.20 4.49 -11.78
N ALA A 3 7.01 3.85 -10.95
CA ALA A 3 6.52 3.03 -9.84
C ALA A 3 6.17 3.94 -8.66
N ALA A 4 5.16 3.58 -7.87
CA ALA A 4 4.83 4.29 -6.63
C ALA A 4 6.02 4.31 -5.68
N VAL A 5 6.59 3.13 -5.41
CA VAL A 5 7.80 2.95 -4.59
C VAL A 5 8.92 2.32 -5.43
N PRO A 6 9.84 3.11 -6.00
CA PRO A 6 10.95 2.59 -6.78
C PRO A 6 11.84 1.64 -5.98
N GLY A 7 12.06 0.43 -6.48
CA GLY A 7 12.88 -0.59 -5.82
C GLY A 7 12.21 -1.28 -4.62
N GLY A 8 10.95 -0.93 -4.31
CA GLY A 8 10.19 -1.57 -3.25
C GLY A 8 9.73 -2.99 -3.60
N ARG A 9 9.52 -3.80 -2.57
CA ARG A 9 8.97 -5.16 -2.67
C ARG A 9 7.58 -5.21 -2.06
N VAL A 10 6.60 -5.68 -2.83
CA VAL A 10 5.26 -5.95 -2.31
C VAL A 10 5.33 -7.10 -1.31
N THR A 11 4.79 -6.89 -0.11
CA THR A 11 4.75 -7.88 0.97
C THR A 11 3.35 -8.41 1.24
N ALA A 12 2.32 -7.64 0.92
CA ALA A 12 0.93 -8.05 1.03
C ALA A 12 0.07 -7.30 -0.01
N ILE A 13 -1.05 -7.90 -0.37
CA ILE A 13 -2.06 -7.31 -1.23
C ILE A 13 -3.45 -7.76 -0.77
N GLU A 14 -4.35 -6.81 -0.60
CA GLU A 14 -5.71 -7.04 -0.15
C GLU A 14 -6.69 -6.26 -1.03
N LEU A 15 -7.87 -6.84 -1.27
CA LEU A 15 -8.97 -6.16 -1.94
C LEU A 15 -9.82 -5.48 -0.87
N ASP A 16 -10.01 -4.18 -1.00
CA ASP A 16 -10.78 -3.36 -0.08
C ASP A 16 -12.03 -2.81 -0.80
N GLU A 17 -13.20 -3.09 -0.23
CA GLU A 17 -14.51 -2.71 -0.75
C GLU A 17 -15.11 -1.65 0.18
N ASP A 18 -14.92 -0.37 -0.16
CA ASP A 18 -15.50 0.77 0.57
C ASP A 18 -16.74 1.30 -0.18
N GLY A 19 -17.90 0.73 0.15
CA GLY A 19 -19.17 1.04 -0.50
C GLY A 19 -19.16 0.65 -1.98
N ASP A 20 -19.39 1.62 -2.87
CA ASP A 20 -19.40 1.39 -4.33
C ASP A 20 -17.99 1.41 -4.95
N ARG A 21 -16.94 1.60 -4.14
CA ARG A 21 -15.55 1.67 -4.60
C ARG A 21 -14.77 0.45 -4.17
N VAL A 22 -14.19 -0.23 -5.16
CA VAL A 22 -13.25 -1.34 -4.96
C VAL A 22 -11.84 -0.82 -5.24
N ALA A 23 -10.94 -1.02 -4.28
CA ALA A 23 -9.54 -0.65 -4.40
C ALA A 23 -8.65 -1.81 -3.95
N TRP A 24 -7.48 -1.94 -4.56
CA TRP A 24 -6.42 -2.78 -3.99
C TRP A 24 -5.64 -1.97 -2.97
N GLN A 25 -5.37 -2.54 -1.81
CA GLN A 25 -4.37 -2.05 -0.89
C GLN A 25 -3.14 -2.94 -0.98
N GLY A 26 -1.97 -2.33 -1.18
CA GLY A 26 -0.70 -3.01 -1.31
C GLY A 26 0.29 -2.47 -0.29
N ASP A 27 0.95 -3.38 0.39
CA ASP A 27 1.99 -3.03 1.36
C ASP A 27 3.34 -3.24 0.71
N VAL A 28 4.15 -2.19 0.65
CA VAL A 28 5.42 -2.20 -0.06
C VAL A 28 6.54 -1.85 0.90
N LEU A 29 7.54 -2.73 1.00
CA LEU A 29 8.74 -2.49 1.78
C LEU A 29 9.81 -1.90 0.87
N ASP A 30 10.31 -0.71 1.19
CA ASP A 30 11.43 -0.11 0.46
C ASP A 30 12.79 -0.69 0.90
N ALA A 31 13.87 -0.19 0.29
CA ALA A 31 15.23 -0.64 0.58
C ALA A 31 15.71 -0.27 1.99
N ASP A 32 15.11 0.75 2.60
CA ASP A 32 15.40 1.22 3.95
C ASP A 32 14.57 0.47 5.00
N GLY A 33 13.69 -0.43 4.57
CA GLY A 33 12.81 -1.21 5.43
C GLY A 33 11.58 -0.43 5.91
N VAL A 34 11.26 0.70 5.28
CA VAL A 34 10.04 1.46 5.54
C VAL A 34 8.89 0.82 4.78
N ARG A 35 7.76 0.65 5.46
CA ARG A 35 6.52 0.17 4.87
C ARG A 35 5.79 1.34 4.22
N HIS A 36 5.31 1.14 3.01
CA HIS A 36 4.47 2.07 2.28
C HIS A 36 3.12 1.42 2.04
N ASP A 37 2.06 2.12 2.41
CA ASP A 37 0.70 1.73 2.07
C ASP A 37 0.34 2.36 0.74
N VAL A 38 0.05 1.54 -0.26
CA VAL A 38 -0.31 1.95 -1.61
C VAL A 38 -1.75 1.55 -1.88
N ARG A 39 -2.59 2.51 -2.30
CA ARG A 39 -3.97 2.25 -2.71
C ARG A 39 -4.12 2.41 -4.21
N ILE A 40 -4.75 1.45 -4.86
CA ILE A 40 -4.83 1.35 -6.32
C ILE A 40 -6.28 1.18 -6.74
N ASP A 41 -6.71 1.94 -7.74
CA ASP A 41 -8.02 1.78 -8.38
C ASP A 41 -8.15 0.39 -9.00
N ALA A 42 -9.11 -0.41 -8.55
CA ALA A 42 -9.24 -1.80 -9.01
C ALA A 42 -9.76 -1.92 -10.46
N VAL A 43 -10.29 -0.85 -11.05
CA VAL A 43 -10.83 -0.83 -12.42
C VAL A 43 -9.73 -0.52 -13.44
N ASN A 44 -8.89 0.47 -13.16
CA ASN A 44 -7.93 0.99 -14.14
C ASN A 44 -6.45 0.91 -13.70
N GLY A 45 -6.17 0.50 -12.46
CA GLY A 45 -4.81 0.32 -11.94
C GLY A 45 -4.07 1.61 -11.59
N SER A 46 -4.75 2.75 -11.52
CA SER A 46 -4.15 4.02 -11.11
C SER A 46 -3.84 4.03 -9.62
N VAL A 47 -2.69 4.56 -9.24
CA VAL A 47 -2.34 4.78 -7.82
C VAL A 47 -3.16 5.95 -7.30
N LEU A 48 -3.98 5.69 -6.30
CA LEU A 48 -4.84 6.65 -5.62
C LEU A 48 -4.14 7.27 -4.41
N LEU A 49 -3.30 6.49 -3.74
CA LEU A 49 -2.54 6.91 -2.56
C LEU A 49 -1.23 6.13 -2.47
N ASP A 50 -0.20 6.83 -2.03
CA ASP A 50 1.09 6.30 -1.63
C ASP A 50 1.51 7.04 -0.35
N ARG A 51 1.67 6.30 0.75
CA ARG A 51 2.05 6.85 2.04
C ARG A 51 3.07 5.94 2.72
N ALA A 52 4.24 6.49 2.99
CA ALA A 52 5.20 5.89 3.90
C ALA A 52 4.65 5.90 5.33
N ASP A 53 4.59 4.73 5.96
CA ASP A 53 4.24 4.60 7.37
C ASP A 53 5.46 4.98 8.22
N ALA A 54 5.51 6.25 8.63
CA ALA A 54 6.58 6.79 9.47
C ALA A 54 6.42 6.41 10.97
N THR A 55 5.51 5.49 11.28
CA THR A 55 5.15 5.13 12.65
C THR A 55 5.71 3.74 13.00
N PRO A 56 6.67 3.57 13.93
CA PRO A 56 6.94 2.26 14.50
C PRO A 56 5.66 1.81 15.23
N SER A 57 4.95 0.84 14.64
CA SER A 57 3.72 0.30 15.20
C SER A 57 3.97 -0.24 16.62
N PRO A 58 3.33 0.30 17.68
CA PRO A 58 3.34 -0.36 18.97
C PRO A 58 2.44 -1.60 18.84
N ALA A 59 3.06 -2.79 18.83
CA ALA A 59 2.35 -4.06 18.90
C ALA A 59 1.28 -4.00 19.99
N THR A 60 0.01 -3.95 19.59
CA THR A 60 -1.12 -4.11 20.50
C THR A 60 -1.90 -5.31 20.00
N GLY A 61 -1.88 -6.36 20.81
CA GLY A 61 -2.53 -7.62 20.51
C GLY A 61 -4.05 -7.53 20.49
N SER A 62 -4.63 -8.62 20.00
CA SER A 62 -5.92 -9.15 20.43
C SER A 62 -5.85 -10.67 20.43
#